data_AF-A0AAC9Q5J7-F1
#
_entry.id   AF-A0AAC9Q5J7-F1
#
_cell.length_a   1.000
_cell.length_b   1.000
_cell.length_c   1.000
_cell.angle_alpha   90.00
_cell.angle_beta   90.00
_cell.angle_gamma   90.00
#
_symmetry.space_group_name_H-M   'P 1'
#
loop_
_entity.id
_entity.type
_entity.pdbx_description
1 polymer ?
#
loop_
_entity_poly.entity_id
_entity_poly.type
_entity_poly.pdbx_seq_one_letter_code
_entity_poly.pdbx_strand_id
1 'polypeptide(L)'
;MKVLITSPCSASVIIQYGIKSWPIWECEPSKFQWNYDDKEICLIIEGQAKISTQNGDIYVIKAGDLVEFPAGLNCEWEVTKSIKKHYRLGS
;
A
#
# COMPACT_ATOMS: atom_id res chain seq x y z
N MET A 1 6.51 -14.72 1.09
CA MET A 1 6.37 -13.31 1.50
C MET A 1 4.91 -12.93 1.32
N LYS A 2 4.29 -12.25 2.30
CA LYS A 2 2.85 -11.91 2.27
C LYS A 2 2.66 -10.42 2.52
N VAL A 3 1.69 -9.83 1.84
CA VAL A 3 1.24 -8.45 2.11
C VAL A 3 0.33 -8.49 3.33
N LEU A 4 0.57 -7.60 4.30
CA LEU A 4 -0.30 -7.44 5.46
C LEU A 4 -1.22 -6.25 5.24
N ILE A 5 -2.51 -6.43 5.53
CA ILE A 5 -3.52 -5.38 5.39
C ILE A 5 -4.28 -5.28 6.70
N THR A 6 -4.26 -4.09 7.29
CA THR A 6 -5.09 -3.72 8.44
C THR A 6 -6.22 -2.82 7.93
N SER A 7 -7.46 -3.33 7.98
CA SER A 7 -8.64 -2.64 7.44
C SER A 7 -9.83 -2.72 8.43
N PRO A 8 -10.39 -1.58 8.87
CA PRO A 8 -9.84 -0.23 8.73
C PRO A 8 -8.64 -0.01 9.66
N CYS A 9 -7.71 0.86 9.26
CA CYS A 9 -6.68 1.37 10.15
C CYS A 9 -7.31 2.26 11.23
N SER A 10 -7.01 1.99 12.51
CA SER A 10 -7.58 2.76 13.62
C SER A 10 -6.94 4.15 13.71
N ALA A 11 -7.73 5.14 14.15
CA ALA A 11 -7.24 6.51 14.33
C ALA A 11 -6.05 6.57 15.30
N SER A 12 -6.04 5.73 16.34
CA SER A 12 -4.94 5.65 17.31
C SER A 12 -3.62 5.24 16.65
N VAL A 13 -3.64 4.28 15.72
CA VAL A 13 -2.46 3.87 14.96
C VAL A 13 -1.98 5.01 14.07
N ILE A 14 -2.90 5.69 13.36
CA ILE A 14 -2.57 6.83 12.50
C ILE A 14 -1.86 7.95 13.28
N ILE A 15 -2.36 8.26 14.48
CA ILE A 15 -1.80 9.30 15.36
C ILE A 15 -0.46 8.85 15.94
N GLN A 16 -0.38 7.64 16.49
CA GLN A 16 0.81 7.12 17.16
C GLN A 16 2.03 7.07 16.22
N TYR A 17 1.82 6.68 14.96
CA TYR A 17 2.90 6.60 13.97
C TYR A 17 3.11 7.90 13.17
N GLY A 18 2.30 8.94 13.42
CA GLY A 18 2.38 10.21 12.69
C GLY A 18 2.18 10.04 11.18
N ILE A 19 1.33 9.09 10.77
CA ILE A 19 1.21 8.65 9.36
C ILE A 19 0.86 9.82 8.43
N LYS A 20 0.07 10.78 8.92
CA LYS A 20 -0.33 11.98 8.15
C LYS A 20 0.83 12.89 7.77
N SER A 21 1.99 12.76 8.42
CA SER A 21 3.21 13.52 8.13
C SER A 21 4.12 12.83 7.12
N TRP A 22 3.80 11.59 6.72
CA TRP A 22 4.58 10.85 5.73
C TRP A 22 4.39 11.44 4.33
N PRO A 23 5.37 11.25 3.42
CA PRO A 23 5.22 11.68 2.04
C PRO A 23 4.00 11.03 1.39
N ILE A 24 3.43 11.76 0.42
CA ILE A 24 2.26 11.35 -0.33
C ILE A 24 2.71 10.83 -1.69
N TRP A 25 2.10 9.75 -2.14
CA TRP A 25 2.19 9.24 -3.49
C TRP A 25 0.79 9.16 -4.11
N GLU A 26 0.70 9.50 -5.40
CA GLU A 26 -0.52 9.55 -6.19
C GLU A 26 -0.32 8.84 -7.52
N CYS A 27 -1.36 8.15 -7.98
CA CYS A 27 -1.32 7.45 -9.26
C CYS A 27 -2.71 7.31 -9.88
N GLU A 28 -2.81 7.61 -11.17
CA GLU A 28 -4.01 7.43 -11.96
C GLU A 28 -4.24 5.95 -12.32
N PRO A 29 -5.46 5.56 -12.74
CA PRO A 29 -5.78 4.21 -13.16
C PRO A 29 -4.78 3.70 -14.21
N SER A 30 -4.00 2.71 -13.80
CA SER A 30 -2.87 2.21 -14.57
C SER A 30 -2.46 0.84 -14.03
N LYS A 31 -1.67 0.13 -14.83
CA LYS A 31 -1.20 -1.21 -14.50
C LYS A 31 0.30 -1.30 -14.72
N PHE A 32 1.05 -1.66 -13.69
CA PHE A 32 2.51 -1.68 -13.73
C PHE A 32 3.11 -2.70 -12.76
N GLN A 33 4.32 -3.15 -13.07
CA GLN A 33 5.10 -4.02 -12.20
C GLN A 33 5.88 -3.18 -11.18
N TRP A 34 5.96 -3.67 -9.94
CA TRP A 34 6.69 -3.01 -8.86
C TRP A 34 7.49 -4.02 -8.04
N ASN A 35 8.72 -3.65 -7.73
CA ASN A 35 9.59 -4.37 -6.82
C ASN A 35 9.81 -3.51 -5.57
N TYR A 36 9.64 -4.13 -4.41
CA TYR A 36 9.96 -3.51 -3.12
C TYR A 36 11.34 -3.96 -2.67
N ASP A 37 12.37 -3.16 -2.91
CA ASP A 37 13.73 -3.44 -2.44
C ASP A 37 13.79 -3.45 -0.90
N ASP A 38 13.08 -2.50 -0.27
CA ASP A 38 12.91 -2.38 1.17
C ASP A 38 11.45 -2.59 1.59
N LYS A 39 11.24 -2.80 2.90
CA LYS A 39 9.89 -2.84 3.46
C LYS A 39 9.23 -1.47 3.30
N GLU A 40 8.01 -1.46 2.78
CA GLU A 40 7.16 -0.27 2.68
C GLU A 40 5.92 -0.43 3.54
N ILE A 41 5.57 0.62 4.29
CA ILE A 41 4.28 0.74 4.97
C ILE A 41 3.53 1.90 4.33
N CYS A 42 2.29 1.69 3.90
CA CYS A 42 1.47 2.75 3.34
C CYS A 42 0.03 2.74 3.87
N LEU A 43 -0.51 3.93 4.12
CA LEU A 43 -1.93 4.13 4.40
C LEU A 43 -2.60 4.66 3.14
N ILE A 44 -3.57 3.93 2.61
CA ILE A 44 -4.38 4.39 1.48
C ILE A 44 -5.39 5.41 2.01
N ILE A 45 -5.34 6.64 1.49
CA ILE A 45 -6.25 7.72 1.88
C ILE A 45 -7.38 7.90 0.87
N GLU A 46 -7.16 7.53 -0.39
CA GLU A 46 -8.17 7.57 -1.44
C GLU A 46 -7.91 6.48 -2.48
N GLY A 47 -8.96 6.04 -3.16
CA GLY A 47 -8.86 5.16 -4.32
C GLY A 47 -8.88 3.67 -3.99
N GLN A 48 -8.50 2.87 -4.99
CA GLN A 48 -8.48 1.42 -4.92
C GLN A 48 -7.46 0.85 -5.91
N ALA A 49 -6.72 -0.16 -5.48
CA ALA A 49 -5.83 -0.94 -6.34
C ALA A 49 -5.94 -2.43 -6.03
N LYS A 50 -5.55 -3.25 -7.00
CA LYS A 50 -5.37 -4.68 -6.87
C LYS A 50 -3.88 -5.00 -6.99
N ILE A 51 -3.36 -5.76 -6.04
CA ILE A 51 -1.97 -6.18 -5.98
C ILE A 51 -1.92 -7.67 -6.28
N SER A 52 -1.25 -8.06 -7.35
CA SER A 52 -1.05 -9.46 -7.71
C SER A 52 0.40 -9.83 -7.49
N THR A 53 0.69 -10.79 -6.61
CA THR A 53 2.05 -11.25 -6.35
C THR A 53 2.46 -12.37 -7.31
N GLN A 54 3.76 -12.58 -7.48
CA GLN A 54 4.26 -13.68 -8.32
C GLN A 54 3.87 -15.09 -7.83
N ASN A 55 3.52 -15.22 -6.54
CA ASN A 55 3.07 -16.49 -5.97
C ASN A 55 1.58 -16.80 -6.24
N GLY A 56 0.90 -15.92 -6.99
CA GLY A 56 -0.52 -16.05 -7.32
C GLY A 56 -1.47 -15.42 -6.29
N ASP A 57 -0.97 -14.90 -5.17
CA ASP A 57 -1.80 -14.19 -4.20
C ASP A 57 -2.28 -12.85 -4.78
N ILE A 58 -3.56 -12.55 -4.57
CA ILE A 58 -4.20 -11.31 -5.01
C ILE A 58 -4.76 -10.58 -3.78
N TYR A 59 -4.42 -9.31 -3.65
CA TYR A 59 -4.90 -8.42 -2.61
C TYR A 59 -5.65 -7.24 -3.22
N VAL A 60 -6.73 -6.81 -2.59
CA VAL A 60 -7.43 -5.56 -2.96
C VAL A 60 -7.24 -4.59 -1.81
N ILE A 61 -6.70 -3.42 -2.12
CA ILE A 61 -6.44 -2.34 -1.17
C ILE A 61 -7.30 -1.13 -1.53
N LYS A 62 -7.82 -0.44 -0.53
CA LYS A 62 -8.73 0.71 -0.69
C LYS A 62 -8.50 1.75 0.41
N ALA A 63 -9.12 2.92 0.24
CA ALA A 63 -9.10 3.97 1.25
C ALA A 63 -9.44 3.45 2.67
N GLY A 64 -8.59 3.80 3.64
CA GLY A 64 -8.66 3.35 5.03
C GLY A 64 -7.75 2.18 5.38
N ASP A 65 -7.17 1.50 4.38
CA ASP A 65 -6.30 0.35 4.60
C ASP A 65 -4.87 0.78 4.91
N LEU A 66 -4.29 0.23 5.98
CA LEU A 66 -2.85 0.27 6.23
C LEU A 66 -2.23 -1.03 5.70
N VAL A 67 -1.29 -0.88 4.77
CA VAL A 67 -0.71 -1.99 4.02
C VAL A 67 0.79 -2.04 4.29
N GLU A 68 1.30 -3.24 4.56
CA GLU A 68 2.74 -3.48 4.69
C GLU A 68 3.20 -4.43 3.57
N PHE A 69 4.11 -3.94 2.74
CA PHE A 69 4.78 -4.69 1.70
C PHE A 69 6.17 -5.12 2.21
N PRO A 70 6.46 -6.44 2.28
CA PRO A 70 7.77 -6.91 2.71
C PRO A 70 8.86 -6.62 1.66
N ALA A 71 10.09 -6.41 2.14
CA ALA A 71 11.28 -6.32 1.29
C ALA A 71 11.45 -7.57 0.41
N GLY A 72 11.92 -7.38 -0.82
CA GLY A 72 12.04 -8.42 -1.85
C GLY A 72 10.74 -8.82 -2.54
N LEU A 73 9.61 -8.16 -2.24
CA LEU A 73 8.34 -8.47 -2.89
C LEU A 73 8.31 -7.95 -4.33
N ASN A 74 8.08 -8.86 -5.28
CA ASN A 74 7.68 -8.54 -6.64
C ASN A 74 6.17 -8.67 -6.80
N CYS A 75 5.52 -7.62 -7.30
CA CYS A 75 4.08 -7.63 -7.54
C CYS A 75 3.67 -6.74 -8.71
N GLU A 76 2.48 -6.98 -9.21
CA GLU A 76 1.80 -6.14 -10.17
C GLU A 76 0.77 -5.28 -9.45
N TRP A 77 0.85 -3.98 -9.67
CA TRP A 77 -0.17 -3.03 -9.28
C TRP A 77 -1.14 -2.83 -10.44
N GLU A 78 -2.43 -2.95 -10.14
CA GLU A 78 -3.52 -2.56 -11.02
C GLU A 78 -4.38 -1.54 -10.27
N VAL A 79 -4.12 -0.25 -10.53
CA VAL A 79 -4.87 0.87 -9.97
C VAL A 79 -6.19 0.95 -10.73
N THR A 80 -7.31 0.63 -10.07
CA THR A 80 -8.64 0.63 -10.70
C THR A 80 -9.39 1.94 -10.48
N LYS A 81 -9.02 2.70 -9.44
CA LYS A 81 -9.46 4.06 -9.17
C LYS A 81 -8.24 4.86 -8.72
N SER A 82 -8.12 6.12 -9.18
CA SER A 82 -7.01 7.01 -8.82
C SER A 82 -6.71 6.90 -7.33
N ILE A 83 -5.48 6.54 -7.01
CA ILE A 83 -5.09 6.16 -5.66
C ILE A 83 -4.17 7.23 -5.06
N LYS A 84 -4.37 7.48 -3.77
CA LYS A 84 -3.52 8.38 -2.99
C LYS A 84 -3.16 7.69 -1.68
N LYS A 85 -1.87 7.67 -1.34
CA LYS A 85 -1.37 7.01 -0.12
C LYS A 85 -0.30 7.83 0.58
N HIS A 86 -0.30 7.78 1.91
CA HIS A 86 0.88 8.09 2.71
C HIS A 86 1.78 6.87 2.72
N TYR A 87 3.09 7.02 2.57
CA TYR A 87 4.01 5.88 2.54
C TYR A 87 5.29 6.17 3.31
N ARG A 88 5.91 5.12 3.84
CA ARG A 88 7.24 5.17 4.45
C ARG A 88 8.04 3.96 4.02
N LEU A 89 9.25 4.21 3.54
CA LEU A 89 10.26 3.21 3.22
C LEU A 89 11.13 2.95 4.45
N GLY A 90 11.49 1.70 4.68
CA GLY A 90 12.32 1.30 5.81
C GLY A 90 11.53 1.24 7.13
N SER A 91 11.61 0.09 7.81
CA SER A 91 11.13 -0.08 9.18
C SER A 91 12.07 -0.98 9.95
#